data_AF-A0A2X2C2F2-F1
#
_entry.id   AF-A0A2X2C2F2-F1
#
_cell.length_a   1.000
_cell.length_b   1.000
_cell.length_c   1.000
_cell.angle_alpha   90.00
_cell.angle_beta   90.00
_cell.angle_gamma   90.00
#
_symmetry.space_group_name_H-M   'P 1'
#
loop_
_entity.id
_entity.type
_entity.pdbx_description
1 polymer ?
#
loop_
_entity_poly.entity_id
_entity_poly.type
_entity_poly.pdbx_seq_one_letter_code
_entity_poly.pdbx_strand_id
1 'polypeptide(L)'
;MGFNNLGVDNLIENVKQSQYGGVLGINIGKNKDTPVEQGKDDYLICMEKVYPYAGYIAINISSPNTPGLRTLQYGEALDDLLSAIKNKQLELQGKYQKYVPVAVKIAPDLTHEELIQVADSLVRHHIDGVIATNTTLDKSLVSGLDHCNEAGGLSGRPGSIKKYTNYSTTK
;
A
#
# COMPACT_ATOMS: atom_id res chain seq x y z
N MET A 1 4.70 6.62 9.27
CA MET A 1 5.42 5.38 9.67
C MET A 1 5.75 4.57 8.41
N GLY A 2 7.00 4.15 8.20
CA GLY A 2 7.48 3.44 7.00
C GLY A 2 7.58 1.93 7.21
N PHE A 3 6.45 1.23 7.21
CA PHE A 3 6.36 -0.23 7.40
C PHE A 3 6.97 -0.80 8.69
N ASN A 4 6.79 -0.13 9.83
CA ASN A 4 7.19 -0.72 11.12
C ASN A 4 6.37 -2.00 11.41
N ASN A 5 7.01 -3.17 11.35
CA ASN A 5 6.37 -4.46 11.61
C ASN A 5 7.38 -5.50 12.11
N LEU A 6 6.91 -6.57 12.74
CA LEU A 6 7.74 -7.66 13.30
C LEU A 6 8.16 -8.72 12.26
N GLY A 7 7.94 -8.45 10.97
CA GLY A 7 8.17 -9.37 9.87
C GLY A 7 6.97 -10.28 9.57
N VAL A 8 6.99 -10.83 8.36
CA VAL A 8 5.93 -11.69 7.82
C VAL A 8 5.76 -13.00 8.59
N ASP A 9 6.83 -13.56 9.16
CA ASP A 9 6.74 -14.81 9.94
C ASP A 9 5.95 -14.58 11.23
N ASN A 10 6.24 -13.48 11.94
CA ASN A 10 5.46 -13.11 13.12
C ASN A 10 3.99 -12.79 12.77
N LEU A 11 3.75 -12.15 11.62
CA LEU A 11 2.38 -11.92 11.12
C LEU A 11 1.63 -13.25 10.94
N ILE A 12 2.24 -14.25 10.32
CA ILE A 12 1.61 -15.56 10.09
C ILE A 12 1.22 -16.22 11.41
N GLU A 13 2.09 -16.20 12.42
CA GLU A 13 1.78 -16.81 13.72
C GLU A 13 0.58 -16.13 14.38
N ASN A 14 0.45 -14.80 14.27
CA ASN A 14 -0.74 -14.08 14.73
C ASN A 14 -1.99 -14.44 13.92
N VAL A 15 -1.87 -14.60 12.60
CA VAL A 15 -3.00 -14.97 11.74
C VAL A 15 -3.52 -16.37 12.09
N LYS A 16 -2.63 -17.33 12.35
CA LYS A 16 -3.01 -18.70 12.76
C LYS A 16 -3.77 -18.73 14.09
N GLN A 17 -3.52 -17.77 14.98
CA GLN A 17 -4.19 -17.68 16.29
C GLN A 17 -5.51 -16.91 16.22
N SER A 18 -5.74 -16.14 15.15
CA SER A 18 -6.95 -15.34 14.97
C SER A 18 -8.19 -16.22 14.81
N GLN A 19 -9.29 -15.84 15.47
CA GLN A 19 -10.61 -16.46 15.33
C GLN A 19 -11.52 -15.67 14.38
N TYR A 20 -10.95 -14.78 13.56
CA TYR A 20 -11.73 -13.92 12.67
C TYR A 20 -12.37 -14.72 11.53
N GLY A 21 -13.70 -14.74 11.48
CA GLY A 21 -14.47 -15.50 10.47
C GLY A 21 -14.78 -14.74 9.18
N GLY A 22 -14.28 -13.52 9.01
CA GLY A 22 -14.50 -12.70 7.81
C GLY A 22 -13.38 -12.83 6.76
N VAL A 23 -13.45 -12.00 5.71
CA VAL A 23 -12.38 -11.91 4.71
C VAL A 23 -11.16 -11.21 5.31
N LEU A 24 -10.04 -11.91 5.40
CA LEU A 24 -8.78 -11.37 5.89
C LEU A 24 -7.90 -10.87 4.74
N GLY A 25 -7.76 -9.56 4.62
CA GLY A 25 -6.80 -8.94 3.71
C GLY A 25 -5.40 -8.84 4.32
N ILE A 26 -4.37 -9.25 3.59
CA ILE A 26 -2.98 -9.09 4.04
C ILE A 26 -2.26 -8.10 3.12
N ASN A 27 -1.82 -6.98 3.70
CA ASN A 27 -1.05 -5.95 3.01
C ASN A 27 0.45 -6.27 3.06
N ILE A 28 1.09 -6.32 1.91
CA ILE A 28 2.52 -6.60 1.78
C ILE A 28 3.24 -5.44 1.09
N GLY A 29 4.51 -5.24 1.43
CA GLY A 29 5.32 -4.13 0.97
C GLY A 29 6.80 -4.48 0.93
N LYS A 30 7.57 -3.70 0.19
CA LYS A 30 9.04 -3.75 0.20
C LYS A 30 9.58 -3.38 1.58
N ASN A 31 10.63 -4.07 2.05
CA ASN A 31 11.36 -3.65 3.25
C ASN A 31 11.96 -2.26 3.05
N LYS A 32 12.13 -1.51 4.13
CA LYS A 32 12.69 -0.14 4.06
C LYS A 32 14.12 -0.15 3.50
N ASP A 33 14.91 -1.11 3.93
CA ASP A 33 16.35 -1.17 3.67
C ASP A 33 16.72 -1.90 2.36
N THR A 34 15.78 -2.62 1.75
CA THR A 34 15.97 -3.23 0.42
C THR A 34 15.99 -2.12 -0.65
N PRO A 35 16.97 -2.08 -1.56
CA PRO A 35 16.93 -1.16 -2.72
C PRO A 35 15.65 -1.34 -3.54
N VAL A 36 15.17 -0.28 -4.21
CA VAL A 36 13.91 -0.34 -4.98
C VAL A 36 14.00 -1.38 -6.10
N GLU A 37 15.16 -1.48 -6.74
CA GLU A 37 15.47 -2.38 -7.85
C GLU A 37 15.40 -3.86 -7.42
N GLN A 38 15.67 -4.15 -6.15
CA GLN A 38 15.55 -5.49 -5.55
C GLN A 38 14.20 -5.68 -4.83
N GLY A 39 13.38 -4.64 -4.78
CA GLY A 39 12.16 -4.62 -3.98
C GLY A 39 11.11 -5.62 -4.42
N LYS A 40 11.14 -6.04 -5.68
CA LYS A 40 10.28 -7.08 -6.24
C LYS A 40 10.34 -8.37 -5.41
N ASP A 41 11.53 -8.79 -4.99
CA ASP A 41 11.73 -10.05 -4.28
C ASP A 41 11.06 -10.04 -2.90
N ASP A 42 11.06 -8.90 -2.20
CA ASP A 42 10.35 -8.76 -0.93
C ASP A 42 8.86 -9.04 -1.07
N TYR A 43 8.24 -8.56 -2.16
CA TYR A 43 6.83 -8.84 -2.43
C TYR A 43 6.58 -10.31 -2.70
N LEU A 44 7.43 -10.95 -3.51
CA LEU A 44 7.27 -12.37 -3.87
C LEU A 44 7.44 -13.28 -2.65
N ILE A 45 8.42 -12.98 -1.79
CA ILE A 45 8.65 -13.70 -0.52
C ILE A 45 7.44 -13.53 0.41
N CYS A 46 6.96 -12.29 0.59
CA CYS A 46 5.80 -12.04 1.42
C CYS A 46 4.55 -12.73 0.87
N MET A 47 4.33 -12.65 -0.45
CA MET A 47 3.20 -13.27 -1.14
C MET A 47 3.17 -14.77 -0.91
N GLU A 48 4.28 -15.47 -1.12
CA GLU A 48 4.38 -16.92 -0.89
C GLU A 48 4.02 -17.32 0.55
N LYS A 49 4.53 -16.56 1.52
CA LYS A 49 4.30 -16.81 2.93
C LYS A 49 2.85 -16.59 3.34
N VAL A 50 2.20 -15.53 2.84
CA VAL A 50 0.85 -15.14 3.28
C VAL A 50 -0.26 -15.82 2.48
N TYR A 51 0.02 -16.33 1.28
CA TYR A 51 -0.96 -16.91 0.36
C TYR A 51 -1.91 -17.95 0.98
N PRO A 52 -1.44 -18.92 1.80
CA PRO A 52 -2.34 -19.94 2.36
C PRO A 52 -3.42 -19.33 3.24
N TYR A 53 -3.09 -18.23 3.92
CA TYR A 53 -3.88 -17.64 4.99
C TYR A 53 -4.71 -16.43 4.54
N ALA A 54 -4.31 -15.77 3.45
CA ALA A 54 -4.98 -14.56 2.97
C ALA A 54 -6.33 -14.88 2.29
N GLY A 55 -7.32 -14.03 2.54
CA GLY A 55 -8.54 -13.92 1.74
C GLY A 55 -8.33 -13.05 0.50
N TYR A 56 -7.46 -12.04 0.59
CA TYR A 56 -6.88 -11.32 -0.55
C TYR A 56 -5.54 -10.72 -0.14
N ILE A 57 -4.69 -10.39 -1.11
CA ILE A 57 -3.38 -9.78 -0.89
C ILE A 57 -3.39 -8.35 -1.46
N ALA A 58 -2.94 -7.39 -0.66
CA ALA A 58 -2.77 -6.01 -1.10
C ALA A 58 -1.30 -5.69 -1.33
N ILE A 59 -0.92 -5.37 -2.57
CA ILE A 59 0.43 -4.94 -2.95
C ILE A 59 0.54 -3.43 -2.73
N ASN A 60 1.39 -3.01 -1.80
CA ASN A 60 1.52 -1.61 -1.42
C ASN A 60 2.74 -0.94 -2.05
N ILE A 61 2.51 -0.17 -3.13
CA ILE A 61 3.52 0.60 -3.85
C ILE A 61 3.42 2.12 -3.59
N SER A 62 2.65 2.53 -2.59
CA SER A 62 2.19 3.93 -2.45
C SER A 62 2.57 4.64 -1.15
N SER A 63 3.30 3.97 -0.24
CA SER A 63 3.76 4.58 1.02
C SER A 63 4.65 5.79 0.75
N PRO A 64 4.33 6.99 1.29
CA PRO A 64 5.23 8.16 1.19
C PRO A 64 6.46 8.04 2.10
N ASN A 65 6.45 7.09 3.04
CA ASN A 65 7.48 6.97 4.07
C ASN A 65 8.59 5.99 3.70
N THR A 66 8.51 5.38 2.52
CA THR A 66 9.51 4.44 2.00
C THR A 66 10.21 5.11 0.80
N PRO A 67 11.48 5.53 0.93
CA PRO A 67 12.18 6.26 -0.13
C PRO A 67 12.13 5.52 -1.47
N GLY A 68 11.84 6.26 -2.54
CA GLY A 68 11.77 5.73 -3.90
C GLY A 68 10.59 4.81 -4.20
N LEU A 69 9.77 4.40 -3.21
CA LEU A 69 8.74 3.39 -3.46
C LEU A 69 7.70 3.82 -4.50
N ARG A 70 7.31 5.10 -4.49
CA ARG A 70 6.32 5.64 -5.42
C ARG A 70 6.79 5.63 -6.88
N THR A 71 8.09 5.47 -7.16
CA THR A 71 8.58 5.34 -8.54
C THR A 71 8.17 4.02 -9.18
N LEU A 72 7.84 2.98 -8.39
CA LEU A 72 7.29 1.71 -8.88
C LEU A 72 5.88 1.86 -9.47
N GLN A 73 5.25 3.02 -9.34
CA GLN A 73 3.92 3.28 -9.92
C GLN A 73 3.98 3.62 -11.41
N TYR A 74 5.17 3.66 -12.03
CA TYR A 74 5.33 4.18 -13.39
C TYR A 74 6.11 3.24 -14.30
N GLY A 75 5.75 3.28 -15.59
CA GLY A 75 6.50 2.69 -16.69
C GLY A 75 6.83 1.20 -16.53
N GLU A 76 8.03 0.84 -16.98
CA GLU A 76 8.49 -0.56 -17.02
C GLU A 76 8.61 -1.18 -15.62
N ALA A 77 8.89 -0.38 -14.59
CA ALA A 77 9.02 -0.89 -13.23
C ALA A 77 7.68 -1.40 -12.67
N LEU A 78 6.58 -0.71 -12.99
CA LEU A 78 5.23 -1.19 -12.64
C LEU A 78 4.94 -2.49 -13.40
N ASP A 79 5.18 -2.51 -14.70
CA ASP A 79 4.89 -3.67 -15.54
C ASP A 79 5.68 -4.92 -15.14
N ASP A 80 6.97 -4.78 -14.83
CA ASP A 80 7.82 -5.87 -14.33
C ASP A 80 7.30 -6.40 -12.98
N LEU A 81 6.93 -5.51 -12.06
CA LEU A 81 6.37 -5.91 -10.77
C LEU A 81 5.04 -6.66 -10.95
N LEU A 82 4.09 -6.11 -11.71
CA LEU A 82 2.77 -6.73 -11.89
C LEU A 82 2.87 -8.10 -12.56
N SER A 83 3.71 -8.22 -13.60
CA SER A 83 3.98 -9.50 -14.27
C SER A 83 4.51 -10.54 -13.28
N ALA A 84 5.50 -10.18 -12.46
CA ALA A 84 6.06 -11.09 -11.45
C ALA A 84 5.04 -11.50 -10.39
N ILE A 85 4.21 -10.56 -9.91
CA ILE A 85 3.14 -10.84 -8.95
C ILE A 85 2.12 -11.82 -9.52
N LYS A 86 1.68 -11.65 -10.78
CA LYS A 86 0.70 -12.54 -11.41
C LYS A 86 1.27 -13.92 -11.70
N ASN A 87 2.52 -14.00 -12.14
CA ASN A 87 3.22 -15.28 -12.31
C ASN A 87 3.30 -16.04 -10.98
N LYS A 88 3.65 -15.35 -9.89
CA LYS A 88 3.68 -15.94 -8.55
C LYS A 88 2.29 -16.32 -8.05
N GLN A 89 1.26 -15.51 -8.34
CA GLN A 89 -0.14 -15.85 -8.02
C GLN A 89 -0.57 -17.15 -8.69
N LEU A 90 -0.21 -17.35 -9.97
CA LEU A 90 -0.53 -18.54 -10.73
C LEU A 90 0.18 -19.79 -10.19
N GLU A 91 1.47 -19.66 -9.88
CA GLU A 91 2.26 -20.71 -9.23
C GLU A 91 1.61 -21.15 -7.90
N LEU A 92 1.31 -20.18 -7.03
CA LEU A 92 0.74 -20.43 -5.71
C LEU A 92 -0.69 -20.95 -5.79
N GLN A 93 -1.48 -20.49 -6.77
CA GLN A 93 -2.81 -21.03 -7.04
C GLN A 93 -2.74 -22.52 -7.34
N GLY A 94 -1.80 -22.95 -8.20
CA GLY A 94 -1.58 -24.36 -8.49
C GLY A 94 -1.09 -25.14 -7.27
N LYS A 95 -0.17 -24.58 -6.48
CA LYS A 95 0.37 -25.20 -5.27
C LYS A 95 -0.68 -25.42 -4.18
N TYR A 96 -1.56 -24.44 -3.95
CA TYR A 96 -2.54 -24.46 -2.85
C TYR A 96 -3.96 -24.84 -3.31
N GLN A 97 -4.19 -25.03 -4.61
CA GLN A 97 -5.52 -25.30 -5.19
C GLN A 97 -6.58 -24.26 -4.74
N LYS A 98 -6.14 -23.02 -4.58
CA LYS A 98 -6.92 -21.89 -4.04
C LYS A 98 -6.51 -20.64 -4.78
N TYR A 99 -7.48 -19.88 -5.28
CA TYR A 99 -7.23 -18.57 -5.85
C TYR A 99 -7.35 -17.49 -4.77
N VAL A 100 -6.31 -16.68 -4.61
CA VAL A 100 -6.28 -15.53 -3.69
C VAL A 100 -6.19 -14.25 -4.51
N PRO A 101 -7.23 -13.39 -4.52
CA PRO A 101 -7.22 -12.15 -5.27
C PRO A 101 -6.10 -11.20 -4.84
N VAL A 102 -5.56 -10.46 -5.79
CA VAL A 102 -4.51 -9.46 -5.61
C VAL A 102 -5.04 -8.08 -5.97
N ALA A 103 -4.94 -7.14 -5.03
CA ALA A 103 -5.25 -5.74 -5.26
C ALA A 103 -4.00 -4.86 -5.12
N VAL A 104 -3.86 -3.84 -5.97
CA VAL A 104 -2.74 -2.88 -5.89
C VAL A 104 -3.19 -1.60 -5.20
N LYS A 105 -2.43 -1.15 -4.20
CA LYS A 105 -2.72 0.06 -3.44
C LYS A 105 -1.90 1.25 -3.96
N ILE A 106 -2.59 2.26 -4.48
CA ILE A 106 -1.99 3.42 -5.17
C ILE A 106 -2.03 4.70 -4.32
N ALA A 107 -1.13 5.63 -4.62
CA ALA A 107 -1.10 6.95 -3.98
C ALA A 107 -2.20 7.85 -4.59
N PRO A 108 -2.75 8.81 -3.82
CA PRO A 108 -3.67 9.82 -4.36
C PRO A 108 -2.94 10.89 -5.19
N ASP A 109 -1.62 11.03 -5.00
CA ASP A 109 -0.80 12.09 -5.57
C ASP A 109 -0.28 11.69 -6.96
N LEU A 110 -1.20 11.45 -7.90
CA LEU A 110 -0.91 11.11 -9.29
C LEU A 110 -1.51 12.19 -10.21
N THR A 111 -0.80 12.53 -11.28
CA THR A 111 -1.42 13.33 -12.35
C THR A 111 -2.50 12.53 -13.07
N HIS A 112 -3.35 13.20 -13.84
CA HIS A 112 -4.39 12.51 -14.62
C HIS A 112 -3.79 11.52 -15.63
N GLU A 113 -2.69 11.89 -16.28
CA GLU A 113 -1.98 11.03 -17.24
C GLU A 113 -1.35 9.81 -16.54
N GLU A 114 -0.72 10.02 -15.39
CA GLU A 114 -0.16 8.94 -14.57
C GLU A 114 -1.24 7.95 -14.09
N LEU A 115 -2.41 8.46 -13.69
CA LEU A 115 -3.53 7.61 -13.29
C LEU A 115 -4.01 6.72 -14.44
N ILE A 116 -4.10 7.26 -15.66
CA ILE A 116 -4.46 6.49 -16.86
C ILE A 116 -3.42 5.39 -17.11
N GLN A 117 -2.13 5.73 -17.07
CA GLN A 117 -1.05 4.75 -17.27
C GLN A 117 -1.09 3.61 -16.25
N VAL A 118 -1.31 3.94 -14.97
CA VAL A 118 -1.48 2.93 -13.91
C VAL A 118 -2.70 2.05 -14.20
N ALA A 119 -3.84 2.64 -14.52
CA ALA A 119 -5.06 1.89 -14.84
C ALA A 119 -4.85 0.92 -16.01
N ASP A 120 -4.23 1.39 -17.09
CA ASP A 120 -3.93 0.59 -18.28
C ASP A 120 -2.98 -0.58 -17.96
N SER A 121 -1.95 -0.35 -17.15
CA SER A 121 -1.04 -1.41 -16.69
C SER A 121 -1.78 -2.46 -15.85
N LEU A 122 -2.61 -2.04 -14.89
CA LEU A 122 -3.38 -2.95 -14.04
C LEU A 122 -4.34 -3.84 -14.86
N VAL A 123 -5.00 -3.27 -15.88
CA VAL A 123 -5.87 -4.02 -16.81
C VAL A 123 -5.05 -4.99 -17.66
N ARG A 124 -3.94 -4.53 -18.26
CA ARG A 124 -3.06 -5.37 -19.11
C ARG A 124 -2.54 -6.60 -18.37
N HIS A 125 -2.20 -6.46 -17.09
CA HIS A 125 -1.71 -7.55 -16.26
C HIS A 125 -2.81 -8.32 -15.53
N HIS A 126 -4.09 -8.02 -15.79
CA HIS A 126 -5.22 -8.70 -15.16
C HIS A 126 -5.15 -8.68 -13.61
N ILE A 127 -4.86 -7.51 -13.04
CA ILE A 127 -4.91 -7.31 -11.59
C ILE A 127 -6.37 -7.30 -11.11
N ASP A 128 -6.62 -7.94 -9.98
CA ASP A 128 -7.98 -8.30 -9.55
C ASP A 128 -8.71 -7.12 -8.88
N GLY A 129 -7.98 -6.10 -8.44
CA GLY A 129 -8.56 -4.88 -7.89
C GLY A 129 -7.56 -3.76 -7.61
N VAL A 130 -8.11 -2.60 -7.25
CA VAL A 130 -7.34 -1.40 -6.88
C VAL A 130 -7.82 -0.88 -5.54
N ILE A 131 -6.88 -0.54 -4.66
CA ILE A 131 -7.16 0.13 -3.39
C ILE A 131 -6.77 1.60 -3.57
N ALA A 132 -7.77 2.45 -3.80
CA ALA A 132 -7.65 3.89 -3.92
C ALA A 132 -8.25 4.56 -2.65
N THR A 133 -7.50 5.24 -1.80
CA THR A 133 -6.08 5.64 -1.92
C THR A 133 -5.28 5.40 -0.65
N ASN A 134 -3.95 5.48 -0.76
CA ASN A 134 -3.08 5.70 0.39
C ASN A 134 -3.13 7.16 0.87
N THR A 135 -2.27 7.52 1.82
CA THR A 135 -2.16 8.89 2.34
C THR A 135 -1.57 9.86 1.33
N THR A 136 -1.99 11.12 1.37
CA THR A 136 -1.52 12.20 0.48
C THR A 136 -0.34 12.94 1.09
N LEU A 137 0.59 13.39 0.26
CA LEU A 137 1.61 14.37 0.65
C LEU A 137 1.11 15.82 0.59
N ASP A 138 -0.05 16.06 -0.03
CA ASP A 138 -0.67 17.38 -0.04
C ASP A 138 -1.23 17.72 1.34
N LYS A 139 -0.77 18.85 1.87
CA LYS A 139 -1.17 19.40 3.17
C LYS A 139 -1.83 20.76 3.06
N SER A 140 -2.18 21.19 1.85
CA SER A 140 -2.88 22.44 1.59
C SER A 140 -4.11 22.61 2.49
N LEU A 141 -4.84 21.51 2.72
CA LEU A 141 -6.06 21.46 3.53
C LEU A 141 -5.84 21.60 5.04
N VAL A 142 -4.61 21.44 5.51
CA VAL A 142 -4.24 21.58 6.94
C VAL A 142 -3.26 22.73 7.19
N SER A 143 -3.04 23.58 6.18
CA SER A 143 -2.16 24.74 6.30
C SER A 143 -2.61 25.66 7.46
N GLY A 144 -1.65 26.04 8.31
CA GLY A 144 -1.89 26.88 9.48
C GLY A 144 -2.51 26.17 10.69
N LEU A 145 -2.66 24.84 10.65
CA LEU A 145 -3.01 24.02 11.82
C LEU A 145 -1.75 23.52 12.52
N ASP A 146 -1.91 23.11 13.77
CA ASP A 146 -0.84 22.43 14.52
C ASP A 146 -0.36 21.21 13.74
N HIS A 147 0.94 20.95 13.78
CA HIS A 147 1.59 19.80 13.13
C HIS A 147 1.54 19.77 11.59
N CYS A 148 1.04 20.82 10.91
CA CYS A 148 0.99 20.84 9.44
C CYS A 148 2.36 20.65 8.75
N ASN A 149 3.45 20.98 9.43
CA ASN A 149 4.81 20.83 8.92
C ASN A 149 5.45 19.45 9.20
N GLU A 150 4.79 18.53 9.91
CA GLU A 150 5.37 17.22 10.26
C GLU A 150 5.59 16.31 9.05
N ALA A 151 6.73 15.62 8.97
CA ALA A 151 6.98 14.70 7.85
C ALA A 151 5.98 13.51 7.82
N GLY A 152 5.56 13.11 6.61
CA GLY A 152 4.66 11.98 6.39
C GLY A 152 3.42 12.34 5.58
N GLY A 153 2.54 11.36 5.39
CA GLY A 153 1.30 11.53 4.64
C GLY A 153 0.09 11.84 5.52
N LEU A 154 -0.81 12.67 5.00
CA LEU A 154 -2.08 13.06 5.61
C LEU A 154 -3.18 12.03 5.30
N SER A 155 -4.03 11.75 6.28
CA SER A 155 -5.19 10.87 6.18
C SER A 155 -6.42 11.44 6.88
N GLY A 156 -7.60 10.91 6.56
CA GLY A 156 -8.87 11.33 7.18
C GLY A 156 -9.42 12.64 6.63
N ARG A 157 -10.57 13.08 7.18
CA ARG A 157 -11.22 14.34 6.80
C ARG A 157 -10.51 15.51 7.52
N PRO A 158 -9.96 16.50 6.79
CA PRO A 158 -9.25 17.64 7.40
C PRO A 158 -10.10 18.46 8.39
N GLY A 159 -11.43 18.43 8.24
CA GLY A 159 -12.38 19.22 9.02
C GLY A 159 -12.56 18.83 10.49
N SER A 160 -11.81 17.86 11.01
CA SER A 160 -11.91 17.44 12.43
C SER A 160 -10.96 18.21 13.35
N ILE A 161 -10.02 18.98 12.79
CA ILE A 161 -9.09 19.78 13.57
C ILE A 161 -9.82 21.10 13.88
N LYS A 162 -10.48 21.17 15.04
CA LYS A 162 -10.98 22.44 15.57
C LYS A 162 -9.82 23.42 15.58
N LYS A 163 -9.90 24.48 14.75
CA LYS A 163 -9.13 25.69 14.98
C LYS A 163 -9.46 26.15 16.39
N TYR A 164 -8.56 25.93 17.35
CA TYR A 164 -8.58 26.70 18.59
C TYR A 164 -8.16 28.13 18.23
N THR A 165 -9.07 28.87 17.61
CA THR A 165 -8.98 30.33 17.59
C THR A 165 -9.13 30.78 19.04
N ASN A 166 -8.02 31.15 19.65
CA ASN A 166 -8.00 31.94 20.86
C ASN A 166 -8.85 33.19 20.61
N TYR A 167 -10.06 33.22 21.17
CA TYR A 167 -10.77 34.47 21.36
C TYR A 167 -9.95 35.29 22.35
N SER A 168 -9.27 36.30 21.84
CA SER A 168 -8.75 37.38 22.67
C SER A 168 -9.96 38.13 23.22
N THR A 169 -10.31 37.86 24.47
CA THR A 169 -11.23 38.70 25.24
C THR A 169 -10.44 39.37 26.34
N THR A 170 -10.17 40.66 26.16
CA THR A 170 -10.01 41.75 27.15
C THR A 170 -9.38 42.93 26.40
N LYS A 171 -9.82 44.17 26.49
CA LYS A 171 -11.01 44.80 27.08
C LYS A 171 -11.11 46.19 26.43
#